data_AF-A0A7Y2KLE5-F1
#
_entry.id   AF-A0A7Y2KLE5-F1
#
_cell.length_a   1.000
_cell.length_b   1.000
_cell.length_c   1.000
_cell.angle_alpha   90.00
_cell.angle_beta   90.00
_cell.angle_gamma   90.00
#
_symmetry.space_group_name_H-M   'P 1'
#
loop_
_entity.id
_entity.type
_entity.pdbx_description
1 polymer ?
#
loop_
_entity_poly.entity_id
_entity_poly.type
_entity_poly.pdbx_seq_one_letter_code
_entity_poly.pdbx_strand_id
1 'polypeptide(L)'
;MTAYFLGVIAGFVHVYFLGATILARVLKGWSVLFPEFRLAPHMDPYQLLVVAFLTITPYVASTVIPSWKAAVTEPDSVMRG
;
A
#
# COMPACT_ATOMS: atom_id res chain seq x y z
N MET A 1 1.12 7.30 7.42
CA MET A 1 0.65 8.25 6.37
C MET A 1 1.71 8.50 5.32
N THR A 2 2.92 8.96 5.66
CA THR A 2 3.99 9.23 4.68
C THR A 2 4.32 8.03 3.78
N ALA A 3 4.41 6.83 4.35
CA ALA A 3 4.66 5.61 3.59
C ALA A 3 3.56 5.29 2.56
N TYR A 4 2.30 5.60 2.89
CA TYR A 4 1.18 5.39 1.97
C TYR A 4 1.31 6.31 0.75
N PHE A 5 1.50 7.61 0.96
CA PHE A 5 1.69 8.56 -0.15
C PHE A 5 2.92 8.23 -0.99
N LEU A 6 4.03 7.89 -0.33
CA LEU A 6 5.26 7.50 -1.03
C LEU A 6 5.03 6.25 -1.89
N GLY A 7 4.32 5.25 -1.37
CA GLY A 7 3.94 4.06 -2.12
C GLY A 7 3.03 4.35 -3.32
N VAL A 8 2.01 5.20 -3.15
CA VAL A 8 1.10 5.61 -4.24
C VAL A 8 1.87 6.36 -5.33
N ILE A 9 2.72 7.32 -4.96
CA ILE A 9 3.53 8.08 -5.91
C ILE A 9 4.52 7.16 -6.64
N ALA A 10 5.24 6.31 -5.91
CA ALA A 10 6.18 5.38 -6.51
C ALA A 10 5.50 4.41 -7.48
N GLY A 11 4.32 3.89 -7.12
CA GLY A 11 3.52 3.03 -7.99
C GLY A 11 3.05 3.76 -9.26
N PHE A 12 2.58 5.01 -9.12
CA PHE A 12 2.16 5.84 -10.25
C PHE A 12 3.33 6.10 -11.21
N VAL A 13 4.49 6.48 -10.68
CA VAL A 13 5.72 6.67 -11.48
C VAL A 13 6.13 5.38 -12.18
N HIS A 14 6.11 4.25 -11.46
CA HIS A 14 6.47 2.95 -12.03
C HIS A 14 5.54 2.53 -13.18
N VAL A 15 4.23 2.73 -13.06
CA VAL A 15 3.29 2.33 -14.11
C VAL A 15 3.37 3.28 -15.31
N TYR A 16 3.26 4.59 -15.09
CA TYR A 16 3.06 5.54 -16.17
C TYR A 16 4.35 6.12 -16.77
N PHE A 17 5.41 6.28 -15.98
CA PHE A 17 6.70 6.81 -16.46
C PHE A 17 7.69 5.71 -16.82
N LEU A 18 7.71 4.61 -16.07
CA LEU A 18 8.59 3.47 -16.36
C LEU A 18 7.93 2.41 -17.26
N GLY A 19 6.70 2.65 -17.75
CA GLY A 19 6.01 1.72 -18.64
C GLY A 19 5.66 0.38 -18.00
N ALA A 20 5.47 0.39 -16.67
CA ALA A 20 5.14 -0.76 -15.85
C ALA A 20 6.13 -1.93 -15.98
N THR A 21 7.45 -1.68 -16.12
CA THR A 21 8.48 -2.70 -16.44
C THR A 21 8.31 -4.06 -15.76
N ILE A 22 7.98 -4.09 -14.46
CA ILE A 22 7.78 -5.32 -13.68
C ILE A 22 6.48 -6.04 -14.09
N LEU A 23 5.39 -5.28 -14.24
CA LEU A 23 4.05 -5.77 -14.52
C LEU A 23 3.76 -5.88 -16.02
N ALA A 24 4.63 -5.33 -16.87
CA ALA A 24 4.42 -5.20 -18.30
C ALA A 24 4.14 -6.56 -18.93
N ARG A 25 4.88 -7.62 -18.56
CA ARG A 25 4.65 -8.98 -19.09
C ARG A 25 3.28 -9.54 -18.73
N VAL A 26 2.78 -9.23 -17.53
CA VAL A 26 1.45 -9.68 -17.08
C VAL A 26 0.36 -8.89 -17.79
N LEU A 27 0.50 -7.57 -17.87
CA LEU A 27 -0.48 -6.66 -18.49
C LEU A 27 -0.58 -6.85 -20.00
N LYS A 28 0.54 -7.17 -20.64
CA LYS A 28 0.65 -7.45 -22.06
C LYS A 28 0.14 -8.85 -22.44
N GLY A 29 0.13 -9.77 -21.49
CA GLY A 29 -0.25 -11.16 -21.76
C GLY A 29 0.70 -11.86 -22.73
N TRP A 30 0.25 -12.99 -23.26
CA TRP A 30 1.06 -13.93 -24.06
C TRP A 30 0.90 -13.74 -25.58
N SER A 31 0.13 -12.74 -26.00
CA SER A 31 -0.20 -12.58 -27.42
C SER A 31 0.88 -11.78 -28.15
N VAL A 32 1.36 -12.34 -29.26
CA VAL A 32 2.51 -11.88 -30.05
C VAL A 32 2.25 -10.55 -30.79
N LEU A 33 1.01 -10.05 -30.83
CA LEU A 33 0.68 -8.72 -31.38
C LEU A 33 0.56 -7.68 -30.27
N PHE A 34 1.60 -6.84 -30.13
CA PHE A 34 1.56 -5.68 -29.25
C PHE A 34 1.28 -4.40 -30.04
N PRO A 35 0.07 -3.79 -29.93
CA PRO A 35 -0.04 -2.36 -30.17
C PRO A 35 0.85 -1.60 -29.16
N GLU A 36 1.20 -0.35 -29.47
CA GLU A 36 1.95 0.51 -28.54
C GLU A 36 1.28 0.49 -27.16
N PHE A 37 2.04 0.12 -26.13
CA PHE A 37 1.55 -0.01 -24.76
C PHE A 37 1.36 1.39 -24.14
N ARG A 38 0.31 2.08 -24.57
CA ARG A 38 -0.06 3.42 -24.12
C ARG A 38 -0.95 3.32 -22.89
N LEU A 39 -0.33 3.36 -21.71
CA LEU A 39 -1.05 3.51 -20.44
C LEU A 39 -1.50 4.96 -20.30
N ALA A 40 -2.81 5.21 -20.44
CA ALA A 40 -3.38 6.52 -20.14
C ALA A 40 -3.42 6.70 -18.60
N PRO A 41 -2.86 7.79 -18.05
CA PRO A 41 -2.90 8.05 -16.62
C PRO A 41 -4.34 8.18 -16.13
N HIS A 42 -4.77 7.21 -15.32
CA HIS A 42 -6.05 7.20 -14.65
C HIS A 42 -5.84 7.04 -13.14
N MET A 43 -6.52 7.87 -12.36
CA MET A 43 -6.57 7.77 -10.90
C MET A 43 -8.03 7.70 -10.48
N ASP A 44 -8.38 6.62 -9.79
CA ASP A 44 -9.69 6.42 -9.19
C ASP A 44 -9.62 6.63 -7.66
N PRO A 45 -10.36 7.61 -7.11
CA PRO A 45 -10.46 7.81 -5.66
C PRO A 45 -10.86 6.54 -4.89
N TYR A 46 -11.70 5.68 -5.47
CA TYR A 46 -12.06 4.41 -4.85
C TYR A 46 -10.83 3.52 -4.65
N GLN A 47 -9.98 3.39 -5.67
CA GLN A 47 -8.76 2.59 -5.59
C GLN A 47 -7.78 3.15 -4.55
N LEU A 48 -7.64 4.47 -4.47
CA LEU A 48 -6.82 5.12 -3.44
C LEU A 48 -7.33 4.78 -2.02
N LEU A 49 -8.64 4.86 -1.81
CA LEU A 49 -9.28 4.52 -0.54
C LEU A 49 -9.11 3.04 -0.18
N VAL A 50 -9.25 2.13 -1.14
CA VAL A 50 -9.04 0.69 -0.93
C VAL A 50 -7.61 0.43 -0.46
N VAL A 51 -6.60 0.97 -1.14
CA VAL A 51 -5.19 0.81 -0.75
C VAL A 51 -4.92 1.47 0.60
N ALA A 52 -5.53 2.62 0.88
CA ALA A 52 -5.43 3.30 2.17
C ALA A 52 -5.97 2.42 3.29
N PHE A 53 -7.17 1.85 3.12
CA PHE A 53 -7.79 0.96 4.10
C PHE A 53 -6.95 -0.31 4.33
N LEU A 54 -6.49 -0.95 3.25
CA LEU A 54 -5.71 -2.18 3.34
C LEU A 54 -4.33 -1.98 3.98
N THR A 55 -3.78 -0.76 4.00
CA THR A 55 -2.47 -0.49 4.59
C THR A 55 -2.54 0.18 5.96
N ILE A 56 -3.44 1.15 6.14
CA ILE A 56 -3.54 1.95 7.35
C ILE A 56 -4.26 1.19 8.46
N THR A 57 -5.40 0.54 8.16
CA THR A 57 -6.18 -0.18 9.18
C THR A 57 -5.38 -1.26 9.91
N PRO A 58 -4.66 -2.19 9.24
CA PRO A 58 -3.86 -3.17 9.95
C PRO A 58 -2.69 -2.55 10.73
N TYR A 59 -2.10 -1.47 10.21
CA TYR A 59 -1.04 -0.72 10.91
C TYR A 59 -1.56 -0.02 12.18
N VAL A 60 -2.76 0.56 12.12
CA VAL A 60 -3.42 1.14 13.29
C VAL A 60 -3.75 0.05 14.30
N ALA A 61 -4.29 -1.08 13.86
CA ALA A 61 -4.57 -2.21 14.74
C ALA A 61 -3.30 -2.72 15.44
N SER A 62 -2.18 -2.85 14.71
CA SER A 62 -0.91 -3.33 15.27
C SER A 62 -0.26 -2.38 16.26
N THR A 63 -0.66 -1.10 16.30
CA THR A 63 -0.11 -0.08 17.20
C THR A 63 -1.05 0.24 18.36
N VAL A 64 -2.35 0.40 18.08
CA VAL A 64 -3.35 0.76 19.08
C VAL A 64 -3.64 -0.39 20.05
N ILE A 65 -3.78 -1.63 19.55
CA ILE A 65 -4.08 -2.78 20.42
C ILE A 65 -2.99 -2.98 21.49
N PRO A 66 -1.69 -3.03 21.18
CA PRO A 66 -0.67 -3.17 22.22
C PRO A 66 -0.56 -1.92 23.09
N SER A 67 -0.72 -0.71 22.53
CA SER A 67 -0.70 0.53 23.33
C SER A 67 -1.83 0.56 24.36
N TRP A 68 -3.04 0.14 23.98
CA TRP A 68 -4.16 0.06 24.90
C TRP A 68 -3.94 -0.99 25.98
N LYS A 69 -3.45 -2.18 25.61
CA LYS A 69 -3.07 -3.23 26.58
C LYS A 69 -2.03 -2.73 27.59
N ALA A 70 -1.00 -2.02 27.14
CA ALA A 70 0.00 -1.44 28.01
C ALA A 70 -0.59 -0.40 28.98
N ALA A 71 -1.53 0.44 28.52
CA ALA A 71 -2.16 1.48 29.34
C ALA A 71 -3.04 0.94 30.48
N VAL A 72 -3.62 -0.26 30.31
CA VAL A 72 -4.50 -0.88 31.32
C VAL A 72 -3.79 -1.90 32.21
N THR A 73 -2.51 -2.21 31.95
CA THR A 73 -1.75 -3.18 32.75
C THR A 73 -1.15 -2.48 33.96
N GLU A 74 -1.32 -3.07 35.15
CA GLU A 74 -0.77 -2.47 36.38
C GLU A 74 0.76 -2.43 36.36
N PRO A 75 1.38 -1.28 36.64
CA PRO A 75 2.83 -1.10 36.51
C PRO A 75 3.62 -2.03 37.44
N ASP A 76 3.09 -2.32 38.64
CA ASP A 76 3.75 -3.18 39.61
C ASP A 76 3.87 -4.64 39.11
N SER A 77 2.89 -5.10 38.31
CA SER A 77 2.92 -6.42 37.66
C SER A 77 3.93 -6.52 36.50
N VAL A 78 4.24 -5.40 35.84
CA VAL A 78 5.22 -5.34 34.75
C VAL A 78 6.64 -5.16 35.29
N MET A 79 6.80 -4.43 36.40
CA MET A 79 8.11 -4.11 36.99
C MET A 79 8.66 -5.22 37.90
N ARG A 80 7.80 -6.11 38.41
CA ARG A 80 8.17 -7.24 39.27
C ARG A 80 8.18 -8.59 38.53
N GLY A 81 7.84 -8.61 37.24
CA GLY A 81 7.88 -9.78 36.36
C GLY A 81 9.26 -10.04 35.77
#